data_AF-A0A537LTF0-F1
#
_entry.id   AF-A0A537LTF0-F1
#
_cell.length_a   1.000
_cell.length_b   1.000
_cell.length_c   1.000
_cell.angle_alpha   90.00
_cell.angle_beta   90.00
_cell.angle_gamma   90.00
#
_symmetry.space_group_name_H-M   'P 1'
#
loop_
_entity.id
_entity.type
_entity.pdbx_description
1 polymer ?
#
loop_
_entity_poly.entity_id
_entity_poly.type
_entity_poly.pdbx_seq_one_letter_code
_entity_poly.pdbx_strand_id
1 'polypeptide(L)' 'FFTLKTPDYTAIARRIASLGLPTLVVMEGGYAVEALGANVAALLEGFA' A
#
# COMPACT_ATOMS: atom_id res chain seq x y z
N PHE A 1 12.02 -2.52 -14.52
CA PHE A 1 11.42 -3.07 -13.28
C PHE A 1 11.11 -1.93 -12.33
N PHE A 2 10.10 -2.07 -11.48
CA PHE A 2 9.84 -1.13 -10.41
C PHE A 2 10.84 -1.33 -9.27
N THR A 3 11.15 -0.27 -8.52
CA THR A 3 12.13 -0.27 -7.41
C THR A 3 11.50 0.16 -6.08
N LEU A 4 10.19 -0.04 -5.93
CA LEU A 4 9.46 0.31 -4.72
C LEU A 4 9.93 -0.55 -3.53
N LYS A 5 10.04 0.09 -2.37
CA LYS A 5 10.35 -0.50 -1.08
C LYS A 5 9.14 -0.40 -0.17
N THR A 6 9.11 -1.18 0.91
CA THR A 6 7.99 -1.19 1.87
C THR A 6 7.55 0.22 2.34
N PRO A 7 8.45 1.17 2.69
CA PRO A 7 8.03 2.51 3.10
C PRO A 7 7.30 3.31 2.01
N ASP A 8 7.51 2.98 0.74
CA ASP A 8 6.86 3.68 -0.38
C ASP A 8 5.36 3.37 -0.41
N TYR A 9 4.93 2.19 0.07
CA TYR A 9 3.50 1.84 0.18
C TYR A 9 2.76 2.75 1.15
N THR A 10 3.38 3.15 2.25
CA THR A 10 2.82 4.14 3.18
C THR A 10 2.69 5.52 2.52
N ALA A 11 3.71 5.95 1.75
CA ALA A 11 3.66 7.23 1.05
C ALA A 11 2.57 7.26 -0.03
N ILE A 12 2.43 6.16 -0.78
CA ILE A 12 1.36 5.97 -1.77
C ILE A 12 -0.01 6.02 -1.08
N ALA A 13 -0.19 5.27 0.01
CA ALA A 13 -1.45 5.21 0.75
C ALA A 13 -1.89 6.59 1.26
N ARG A 14 -0.98 7.36 1.87
CA ARG A 14 -1.27 8.74 2.34
C ARG A 14 -1.72 9.65 1.20
N ARG A 15 -1.10 9.51 0.02
CA ARG A 15 -1.49 10.30 -1.15
C ARG A 15 -2.88 9.94 -1.65
N ILE A 16 -3.27 8.67 -1.62
CA ILE A 16 -4.64 8.25 -1.98
C ILE A 16 -5.64 8.71 -0.91
N ALA A 17 -5.35 8.49 0.38
CA ALA A 17 -6.21 8.88 1.49
C ALA A 17 -6.46 10.41 1.52
N SER A 18 -5.49 11.23 1.09
CA SER A 18 -5.65 12.69 0.99
C SER A 18 -6.74 13.15 0.03
N LEU A 19 -7.28 12.26 -0.81
CA LEU A 19 -8.43 12.57 -1.68
C LEU A 19 -9.75 12.68 -0.88
N GLY A 20 -9.81 12.16 0.35
CA GLY A 20 -10.96 12.32 1.24
C GLY A 20 -12.25 11.62 0.76
N LEU A 21 -12.13 10.59 -0.08
CA LEU A 21 -13.27 9.86 -0.64
C LEU A 21 -13.50 8.54 0.11
N PRO A 22 -14.77 8.08 0.26
CA PRO A 22 -15.05 6.72 0.69
C PRO A 22 -14.32 5.72 -0.21
N THR A 23 -13.40 4.94 0.36
CA THR A 23 -12.48 4.09 -0.42
C THR A 23 -12.54 2.65 0.06
N LEU A 24 -12.70 1.73 -0.88
CA LEU A 24 -12.54 0.29 -0.68
C LEU A 24 -11.17 -0.14 -1.21
N VAL A 25 -10.36 -0.78 -0.38
CA VAL A 25 -9.10 -1.40 -0.81
C VAL A 25 -9.38 -2.84 -1.25
N VAL A 26 -9.01 -3.18 -2.48
CA VAL A 26 -9.16 -4.53 -3.06
C VAL A 26 -7.77 -5.14 -3.27
N MET A 27 -7.54 -6.35 -2.74
CA MET A 27 -6.27 -7.06 -2.93
C MET A 27 -6.24 -7.70 -4.33
N GLU A 28 -5.21 -7.38 -5.09
CA GLU A 28 -5.00 -7.89 -6.45
C GLU A 28 -3.80 -8.87 -6.49
N GLY A 29 -2.69 -8.47 -7.11
CA GLY A 29 -1.46 -9.25 -7.20
C GLY A 29 -0.44 -8.92 -6.11
N GLY A 30 0.68 -9.65 -6.13
CA GLY A 30 1.75 -9.50 -5.15
C GLY A 30 2.44 -10.85 -4.92
N TYR A 31 3.50 -11.12 -5.68
CA TYR A 31 4.09 -12.45 -5.76
C TYR A 31 5.40 -12.60 -4.98
N ALA A 32 5.92 -11.51 -4.42
CA ALA A 32 7.04 -11.53 -3.49
C ALA A 32 6.53 -11.91 -2.08
N VAL A 33 6.29 -13.20 -1.87
CA VAL A 33 5.60 -13.76 -0.68
C VAL A 33 6.20 -13.26 0.64
N GLU A 34 7.52 -13.23 0.77
CA GLU A 34 8.21 -12.79 1.98
C GLU A 34 7.93 -11.32 2.33
N ALA A 35 7.83 -10.45 1.32
CA ALA A 35 7.60 -9.01 1.51
C ALA A 35 6.11 -8.62 1.47
N LEU A 36 5.24 -9.50 0.98
CA LEU A 36 3.83 -9.20 0.69
C LEU A 36 3.10 -8.67 1.94
N GLY A 37 3.24 -9.37 3.07
CA GLY A 37 2.60 -8.98 4.32
C GLY A 37 3.01 -7.57 4.78
N ALA A 38 4.31 -7.29 4.78
CA ALA A 38 4.84 -5.99 5.20
C ALA A 38 4.39 -4.86 4.26
N ASN A 39 4.36 -5.10 2.93
CA ASN A 39 3.92 -4.11 1.96
C ASN A 39 2.42 -3.77 2.09
N VAL A 40 1.59 -4.80 2.31
CA VAL A 40 0.14 -4.63 2.53
C VAL A 40 -0.12 -3.92 3.85
N ALA A 41 0.56 -4.30 4.93
CA ALA A 41 0.45 -3.62 6.22
C ALA A 41 0.83 -2.15 6.11
N ALA A 42 1.97 -1.83 5.48
CA ALA A 42 2.43 -0.46 5.28
C ALA A 42 1.45 0.39 4.46
N LEU A 43 0.75 -0.20 3.48
CA LEU A 43 -0.31 0.46 2.72
C LEU A 43 -1.54 0.74 3.61
N LEU A 44 -2.03 -0.26 4.34
CA LEU A 44 -3.22 -0.10 5.19
C LEU A 44 -2.97 0.88 6.35
N GLU A 45 -1.80 0.82 6.99
CA GLU A 45 -1.38 1.76 8.03
C GLU A 45 -1.19 3.19 7.52
N GLY A 46 -0.73 3.36 6.28
CA GLY A 46 -0.61 4.69 5.67
C GLY A 46 -1.93 5.28 5.20
N PHE A 47 -2.98 4.46 5.11
CA PHE A 47 -4.32 4.89 4.67
C PHE A 47 -5.21 5.31 5.85
N ALA A 48 -5.01 4.67 7.02
CA ALA A 48 -5.67 5.04 8.28
C ALA A 48 -5.11 6.34 8.87
#